data_AF-A0A355BBL9-F1
#
_entry.id   AF-A0A355BBL9-F1
#
_cell.length_a   1.000
_cell.length_b   1.000
_cell.length_c   1.000
_cell.angle_alpha   90.00
_cell.angle_beta   90.00
_cell.angle_gamma   90.00
#
_symmetry.space_group_name_H-M   'P 1'
#
loop_
_entity.id
_entity.type
_entity.pdbx_description
1 polymer ?
#
loop_
_entity_poly.entity_id
_entity_poly.type
_entity_poly.pdbx_seq_one_letter_code
_entity_poly.pdbx_strand_id
1 'polypeptide(L)'
;MVKKQVVQPNTEKISSKNYRPQKFVFGCFLVLIAVGLLISFLSYYITGNSDQSQLASLTNRNFKTENWLGIIGAHLSHFFIYNGFGIASFIFIKSIMLVGIYFILDINILKLRKSIFWDLYLVLIISLFLGFFWNQLPNLSGIVGYEINLFVQDYIGKIGLLLLLVLLFISFLIFKIKISPDKIKNKFEEIKRNTQTASKELSEDLELEINQNNVTSTNFKEFELEEDAISKIEIKPVSSFEIDKESLKPTIGNPSELSLEPKIKKHQIPVENFSIEDKTAVQEEPIEESFVIETVEEEETIEENLAARIVDNFGEFDPTLELSN
;
A
#
# COMPACT_ATOMS: atom_id res chain seq x y z
N MET A 1 -37.70 -62.77 40.45
CA MET A 1 -36.85 -62.15 39.40
C MET A 1 -37.75 -61.36 38.45
N VAL A 2 -37.80 -60.04 38.61
CA VAL A 2 -38.63 -59.15 37.77
C VAL A 2 -37.71 -58.51 36.72
N LYS A 3 -37.92 -58.81 35.45
CA LYS A 3 -37.18 -58.19 34.33
C LYS A 3 -37.60 -56.73 34.21
N LYS A 4 -36.67 -55.82 34.51
CA LYS A 4 -36.81 -54.38 34.28
C LYS A 4 -36.71 -54.12 32.78
N GLN A 5 -37.81 -53.74 32.14
CA GLN A 5 -37.81 -53.25 30.76
C GLN A 5 -37.12 -51.88 30.73
N VAL A 6 -36.04 -51.78 29.96
CA VAL A 6 -35.33 -50.52 29.69
C VAL A 6 -36.09 -49.81 28.58
N VAL A 7 -36.79 -48.72 28.95
CA VAL A 7 -37.42 -47.80 28.00
C VAL A 7 -36.30 -46.99 27.35
N GLN A 8 -36.11 -47.14 26.05
CA GLN A 8 -35.20 -46.29 25.28
C GLN A 8 -35.86 -44.91 25.07
N PRO A 9 -35.13 -43.79 25.25
CA PRO A 9 -35.67 -42.47 24.97
C PRO A 9 -35.84 -42.33 23.46
N ASN A 10 -37.08 -42.10 23.04
CA ASN A 10 -37.44 -41.79 21.68
C ASN A 10 -36.85 -40.41 21.36
N THR A 11 -35.71 -40.37 20.69
CA THR A 11 -35.15 -39.12 20.16
C THR A 11 -36.04 -38.69 19.00
N GLU A 12 -37.01 -37.84 19.31
CA GLU A 12 -37.78 -37.12 18.31
C GLU A 12 -36.81 -36.42 17.35
N LYS A 13 -36.71 -36.96 16.13
CA LYS A 13 -36.01 -36.32 15.04
C LYS A 13 -36.74 -35.01 14.76
N ILE A 14 -36.18 -33.91 15.26
CA ILE A 14 -36.55 -32.54 14.89
C ILE A 14 -36.65 -32.54 13.37
N SER A 15 -37.86 -32.41 12.85
CA SER A 15 -38.11 -32.48 11.42
C SER A 15 -37.28 -31.37 10.77
N SER A 16 -36.46 -31.75 9.78
CA SER A 16 -35.63 -30.81 9.05
C SER A 16 -36.55 -29.86 8.29
N LYS A 17 -36.84 -28.70 8.89
CA LYS A 17 -37.61 -27.63 8.26
C LYS A 17 -36.97 -27.34 6.89
N ASN A 18 -37.75 -27.38 5.83
CA ASN A 18 -37.24 -27.21 4.46
C ASN A 18 -36.78 -25.75 4.26
N TYR A 19 -35.49 -25.49 4.44
CA TYR A 19 -34.87 -24.16 4.29
C TYR A 19 -34.53 -23.79 2.83
N ARG A 20 -35.01 -24.57 1.86
CA ARG A 20 -34.69 -24.39 0.43
C ARG A 20 -35.09 -23.02 -0.14
N PRO A 21 -36.33 -22.53 0.04
CA PRO A 21 -36.70 -21.23 -0.52
C PRO A 21 -35.90 -20.07 0.12
N GLN A 22 -35.59 -20.14 1.41
CA GLN A 22 -34.77 -19.13 2.09
C GLN A 22 -33.34 -19.11 1.55
N LYS A 23 -32.72 -20.28 1.34
CA LYS A 23 -31.40 -20.39 0.72
C LYS A 23 -31.38 -19.79 -0.68
N PHE A 24 -32.41 -20.08 -1.48
CA PHE A 24 -32.51 -19.55 -2.83
C PHE A 24 -32.59 -18.02 -2.83
N VAL A 25 -33.50 -17.44 -2.03
CA VAL A 25 -33.65 -15.98 -1.91
C VAL A 25 -32.37 -15.31 -1.41
N PHE A 26 -31.72 -15.91 -0.40
CA PHE A 26 -30.44 -15.40 0.11
C PHE A 26 -29.33 -15.48 -0.94
N GLY A 27 -29.29 -16.55 -1.74
CA GLY A 27 -28.34 -16.69 -2.84
C GLY A 27 -28.56 -15.63 -3.93
N CYS A 28 -29.81 -15.38 -4.35
CA CYS A 28 -30.14 -14.30 -5.28
C CYS A 28 -29.72 -12.93 -4.74
N PHE A 29 -29.99 -12.67 -3.45
CA PHE A 29 -29.56 -11.44 -2.78
C PHE A 29 -28.04 -11.25 -2.81
N LEU A 30 -27.26 -12.29 -2.52
CA LEU A 30 -25.80 -12.23 -2.59
C LEU A 30 -25.27 -11.94 -4.00
N VAL A 31 -25.88 -12.54 -5.02
CA VAL A 31 -25.50 -12.27 -6.43
C VAL A 31 -25.79 -10.81 -6.79
N LEU A 32 -26.94 -10.27 -6.39
CA LEU A 32 -27.28 -8.87 -6.61
C LEU A 32 -26.30 -7.93 -5.89
N ILE A 33 -25.93 -8.23 -4.64
CA ILE A 33 -24.89 -7.48 -3.92
C ILE A 33 -23.56 -7.52 -4.67
N ALA A 34 -23.14 -8.69 -5.16
CA ALA A 34 -21.88 -8.81 -5.88
C ALA A 34 -21.86 -7.95 -7.15
N VAL A 35 -22.97 -7.92 -7.90
CA VAL A 35 -23.11 -7.06 -9.08
C VAL A 35 -23.10 -5.58 -8.69
N GLY A 36 -23.82 -5.19 -7.65
CA GLY A 36 -23.81 -3.81 -7.14
C GLY A 36 -22.41 -3.37 -6.70
N LEU A 37 -21.70 -4.22 -5.96
CA LEU A 37 -20.31 -4.01 -5.57
C LEU A 37 -19.38 -3.84 -6.77
N LEU A 38 -19.55 -4.65 -7.82
CA LEU A 38 -18.77 -4.53 -9.05
C LEU A 38 -18.94 -3.17 -9.71
N ILE A 39 -20.19 -2.73 -9.88
CA ILE A 39 -20.54 -1.43 -10.44
C ILE A 39 -19.92 -0.31 -9.58
N SER A 40 -20.04 -0.43 -8.25
CA SER A 40 -19.52 0.56 -7.32
C SER A 40 -17.99 0.64 -7.32
N PHE A 41 -17.30 -0.51 -7.41
CA PHE A 41 -15.84 -0.57 -7.46
C PHE A 41 -15.30 -0.01 -8.78
N LEU A 42 -15.95 -0.30 -9.91
CA LEU A 42 -15.62 0.34 -11.19
C LEU A 42 -15.78 1.85 -11.09
N SER A 43 -16.91 2.30 -10.55
CA SER A 43 -17.21 3.72 -10.38
C SER A 43 -16.18 4.42 -9.49
N TYR A 44 -15.67 3.76 -8.45
CA TYR A 44 -14.68 4.34 -7.53
C TYR A 44 -13.38 4.77 -8.21
N TYR A 45 -12.89 4.04 -9.21
CA TYR A 45 -11.69 4.44 -9.94
C TYR A 45 -11.91 5.70 -10.81
N ILE A 46 -13.16 6.10 -11.02
CA ILE A 46 -13.54 7.30 -11.76
C ILE A 46 -13.89 8.44 -10.79
N THR A 47 -14.72 8.17 -9.77
CA THR A 47 -15.33 9.19 -8.89
C THR A 47 -14.79 9.23 -7.47
N GLY A 48 -13.89 8.32 -7.09
CA GLY A 48 -13.50 8.09 -5.70
C GLY A 48 -12.87 9.30 -5.00
N ASN A 49 -12.16 10.16 -5.73
CA ASN A 49 -11.58 11.40 -5.18
C ASN A 49 -12.68 12.45 -4.91
N SER A 50 -13.68 12.55 -5.79
CA SER A 50 -14.82 13.47 -5.63
C SER A 50 -15.70 13.07 -4.44
N ASP A 51 -15.89 11.77 -4.25
CA ASP A 51 -16.78 11.23 -3.22
C ASP A 51 -16.16 11.26 -1.80
N GLN A 52 -14.85 11.54 -1.66
CA GLN A 52 -14.13 11.41 -0.39
C GLN A 52 -14.68 12.33 0.72
N SER A 53 -14.98 13.59 0.38
CA SER A 53 -15.51 14.57 1.34
C SER A 53 -16.93 14.24 1.83
N GLN A 54 -17.66 13.39 1.09
CA GLN A 54 -19.06 13.06 1.34
C GLN A 54 -19.20 11.79 2.19
N LEU A 55 -18.13 11.03 2.40
CA LEU A 55 -18.12 9.78 3.17
C LEU A 55 -18.46 9.95 4.65
N ALA A 56 -18.20 11.14 5.22
CA ALA A 56 -18.48 11.43 6.63
C ALA A 56 -19.97 11.53 6.95
N SER A 57 -20.84 11.66 5.95
CA SER A 57 -22.25 12.01 6.12
C SER A 57 -23.22 10.96 5.56
N LEU A 58 -23.06 9.69 5.94
CA LEU A 58 -23.90 8.57 5.48
C LEU A 58 -25.42 8.79 5.65
N THR A 59 -25.83 9.53 6.67
CA THR A 59 -27.26 9.77 6.97
C THR A 59 -27.80 11.05 6.32
N ASN A 60 -26.93 11.93 5.82
CA ASN A 60 -27.34 13.20 5.27
C ASN A 60 -27.67 13.04 3.77
N ARG A 61 -28.97 13.07 3.48
CA ARG A 61 -29.50 12.89 2.11
C ARG A 61 -29.20 14.06 1.17
N ASN A 62 -28.68 15.17 1.69
CA ASN A 62 -28.38 16.36 0.89
C ASN A 62 -27.06 16.21 0.11
N PHE A 63 -26.18 15.30 0.52
CA PHE A 63 -24.96 15.01 -0.23
C PHE A 63 -25.23 13.98 -1.32
N LYS A 64 -24.93 14.37 -2.56
CA LYS A 64 -25.00 13.48 -3.72
C LYS A 64 -23.60 12.99 -4.05
N THR A 65 -23.41 11.68 -3.96
CA THR A 65 -22.21 10.99 -4.45
C THR A 65 -22.32 10.72 -5.94
N GLU A 66 -21.19 10.78 -6.63
CA GLU A 66 -21.08 10.43 -8.05
C GLU A 66 -20.96 8.92 -8.28
N ASN A 67 -20.67 8.15 -7.22
CA ASN A 67 -20.65 6.69 -7.30
C ASN A 67 -21.98 6.14 -7.85
N TRP A 68 -21.91 5.25 -8.84
CA TRP A 68 -23.09 4.71 -9.52
C TRP A 68 -24.07 3.95 -8.62
N LEU A 69 -23.62 3.44 -7.46
CA LEU A 69 -24.47 2.80 -6.46
C LEU A 69 -24.87 3.76 -5.31
N GLY A 70 -24.69 5.06 -5.51
CA GLY A 70 -24.96 6.10 -4.53
C GLY A 70 -24.03 6.04 -3.31
N ILE A 71 -24.47 6.61 -2.19
CA ILE A 71 -23.64 6.79 -0.99
C ILE A 71 -23.20 5.48 -0.35
N ILE A 72 -24.06 4.45 -0.40
CA ILE A 72 -23.72 3.10 0.08
C ILE A 72 -22.58 2.52 -0.76
N GLY A 73 -22.64 2.74 -2.08
CA GLY A 73 -21.57 2.38 -3.00
C GLY A 73 -20.27 3.10 -2.71
N ALA A 74 -20.33 4.43 -2.61
CA ALA A 74 -19.16 5.26 -2.29
C ALA A 74 -18.46 4.76 -1.02
N HIS A 75 -19.23 4.45 0.03
CA HIS A 75 -18.67 3.94 1.28
C HIS A 75 -18.12 2.51 1.18
N LEU A 76 -18.83 1.57 0.54
CA LEU A 76 -18.35 0.20 0.37
C LEU A 76 -17.10 0.15 -0.51
N SER A 77 -17.10 0.87 -1.64
CA SER A 77 -15.95 0.93 -2.53
C SER A 77 -14.74 1.60 -1.88
N HIS A 78 -14.92 2.70 -1.15
CA HIS A 78 -13.85 3.31 -0.38
C HIS A 78 -13.30 2.37 0.71
N PHE A 79 -14.18 1.67 1.43
CA PHE A 79 -13.76 0.69 2.45
C PHE A 79 -12.95 -0.46 1.86
N PHE A 80 -13.41 -1.07 0.77
CA PHE A 80 -12.72 -2.23 0.20
C PHE A 80 -11.49 -1.86 -0.64
N ILE A 81 -11.54 -0.76 -1.39
CA ILE A 81 -10.47 -0.37 -2.30
C ILE A 81 -9.42 0.45 -1.55
N TYR A 82 -9.78 1.62 -1.04
CA TYR A 82 -8.81 2.52 -0.41
C TYR A 82 -8.38 2.03 0.97
N ASN A 83 -9.33 1.78 1.88
CA ASN A 83 -8.98 1.31 3.22
C ASN A 83 -8.57 -0.17 3.25
N GLY A 84 -8.98 -0.94 2.24
CA GLY A 84 -8.77 -2.38 2.17
C GLY A 84 -7.58 -2.76 1.29
N PHE A 85 -7.86 -3.55 0.25
CA PHE A 85 -6.86 -4.27 -0.55
C PHE A 85 -6.74 -3.75 -1.99
N GLY A 86 -7.26 -2.56 -2.28
CA GLY A 86 -7.16 -1.94 -3.60
C GLY A 86 -7.81 -2.75 -4.71
N ILE A 87 -7.09 -2.95 -5.82
CA ILE A 87 -7.60 -3.70 -6.97
C ILE A 87 -7.82 -5.19 -6.64
N ALA A 88 -7.13 -5.71 -5.63
CA ALA A 88 -7.29 -7.09 -5.21
C ALA A 88 -8.70 -7.34 -4.66
N SER A 89 -9.42 -6.29 -4.23
CA SER A 89 -10.77 -6.40 -3.70
C SER A 89 -11.81 -6.91 -4.71
N PHE A 90 -11.54 -6.84 -6.01
CA PHE A 90 -12.39 -7.49 -7.03
C PHE A 90 -12.49 -9.01 -6.86
N ILE A 91 -11.51 -9.63 -6.21
CA ILE A 91 -11.56 -11.06 -5.90
C ILE A 91 -12.66 -11.35 -4.88
N PHE A 92 -12.95 -10.45 -3.93
CA PHE A 92 -14.07 -10.61 -3.00
C PHE A 92 -15.41 -10.62 -3.73
N ILE A 93 -15.58 -9.81 -4.78
CA ILE A 93 -16.78 -9.83 -5.63
C ILE A 93 -16.98 -11.23 -6.21
N LYS A 94 -15.93 -11.80 -6.81
CA LYS A 94 -15.96 -13.17 -7.33
C LYS A 94 -16.34 -14.17 -6.24
N SER A 95 -15.74 -14.06 -5.05
CA SER A 95 -16.03 -14.97 -3.94
C SER A 95 -17.49 -14.86 -3.46
N ILE A 96 -18.02 -13.66 -3.26
CA ILE A 96 -19.40 -13.41 -2.83
C ILE A 96 -20.39 -13.92 -3.89
N MET A 97 -20.13 -13.64 -5.16
CA MET A 97 -20.95 -14.14 -6.28
C MET A 97 -20.98 -15.67 -6.31
N LEU A 98 -19.83 -16.33 -6.14
CA LEU A 98 -19.76 -17.79 -6.14
C LEU A 98 -20.49 -18.40 -4.94
N VAL A 99 -20.39 -17.77 -3.75
CA VAL A 99 -21.17 -18.15 -2.57
C VAL A 99 -22.67 -18.06 -2.87
N GLY A 100 -23.12 -16.94 -3.46
CA GLY A 100 -24.52 -16.75 -3.87
C GLY A 100 -25.03 -17.82 -4.82
N ILE A 101 -24.25 -18.15 -5.86
CA ILE A 101 -24.58 -19.23 -6.82
C ILE A 101 -24.71 -20.58 -6.11
N TYR A 102 -23.85 -20.88 -5.13
CA TYR A 102 -23.93 -22.15 -4.40
C TYR A 102 -25.19 -22.25 -3.53
N PHE A 103 -25.63 -21.13 -2.95
CA PHE A 103 -26.91 -21.07 -2.23
C PHE A 103 -28.12 -21.26 -3.16
N ILE A 104 -28.09 -20.65 -4.35
CA ILE A 104 -29.13 -20.82 -5.38
C ILE A 104 -29.23 -22.29 -5.81
N LEU A 105 -28.09 -22.93 -6.05
CA LEU A 105 -28.02 -24.32 -6.53
C LEU A 105 -28.15 -25.37 -5.40
N ASP A 106 -28.34 -24.95 -4.14
CA ASP A 106 -28.36 -25.81 -2.94
C ASP A 106 -27.14 -26.76 -2.87
N ILE A 107 -25.98 -26.30 -3.34
CA ILE A 107 -24.72 -27.05 -3.30
C ILE A 107 -24.04 -26.80 -1.95
N ASN A 108 -23.40 -27.83 -1.40
CA ASN A 108 -22.66 -27.72 -0.15
C ASN A 108 -21.54 -26.65 -0.25
N ILE A 109 -21.69 -25.57 0.53
CA ILE A 109 -20.74 -24.45 0.63
C ILE A 109 -19.34 -24.87 1.09
N LEU A 110 -19.21 -26.00 1.80
CA LEU A 110 -17.92 -26.52 2.24
C LEU A 110 -16.98 -26.83 1.06
N LYS A 111 -17.53 -27.06 -0.13
CA LYS A 111 -16.74 -27.23 -1.37
C LYS A 111 -16.02 -25.94 -1.77
N LEU A 112 -16.53 -24.76 -1.40
CA LEU A 112 -15.88 -23.47 -1.67
C LEU A 112 -14.68 -23.19 -0.78
N ARG A 113 -14.55 -23.84 0.38
CA ARG A 113 -13.48 -23.51 1.34
C ARG A 113 -12.10 -23.47 0.68
N LYS A 114 -11.81 -24.44 -0.20
CA LYS A 114 -10.57 -24.45 -0.98
C LYS A 114 -10.49 -23.26 -1.94
N SER A 115 -11.57 -22.95 -2.66
CA SER A 115 -11.60 -21.80 -3.57
C SER A 115 -11.38 -20.47 -2.83
N ILE A 116 -12.12 -20.24 -1.73
CA ILE A 116 -12.01 -19.03 -0.92
C ILE A 116 -10.61 -18.88 -0.32
N PHE A 117 -10.00 -19.98 0.14
CA PHE A 117 -8.61 -19.95 0.62
C PHE A 117 -7.65 -19.42 -0.46
N TRP A 118 -7.76 -19.92 -1.69
CA TRP A 118 -6.93 -19.47 -2.81
C TRP A 118 -7.25 -18.05 -3.27
N ASP A 119 -8.49 -17.61 -3.11
CA ASP A 119 -8.92 -16.24 -3.39
C ASP A 119 -8.29 -15.26 -2.40
N LEU A 120 -8.38 -15.54 -1.09
CA LEU A 120 -7.74 -14.74 -0.04
C LEU A 120 -6.21 -14.72 -0.17
N TYR A 121 -5.62 -15.86 -0.53
CA TYR A 121 -4.19 -15.96 -0.82
C TYR A 121 -3.78 -15.01 -1.95
N LEU A 122 -4.56 -14.96 -3.03
CA LEU A 122 -4.31 -14.07 -4.15
C LEU A 122 -4.55 -12.59 -3.77
N VAL A 123 -5.57 -12.30 -2.95
CA VAL A 123 -5.81 -10.95 -2.42
C VAL A 123 -4.57 -10.45 -1.68
N LEU A 124 -4.03 -11.27 -0.77
CA LEU A 124 -2.84 -10.93 0.00
C LEU A 124 -1.64 -10.65 -0.92
N ILE A 125 -1.33 -11.56 -1.85
CA ILE A 125 -0.16 -11.40 -2.74
C ILE A 125 -0.28 -10.16 -3.62
N ILE A 126 -1.43 -9.96 -4.27
CA ILE A 126 -1.63 -8.83 -5.19
C ILE A 126 -1.59 -7.51 -4.43
N SER A 127 -2.31 -7.40 -3.30
CA SER A 127 -2.36 -6.18 -2.51
C SER A 127 -0.97 -5.82 -1.95
N LEU A 128 -0.21 -6.82 -1.47
CA LEU A 128 1.16 -6.65 -0.99
C LEU A 128 2.12 -6.26 -2.11
N PHE A 129 2.03 -6.90 -3.29
CA PHE A 129 2.84 -6.51 -4.45
C PHE A 129 2.54 -5.09 -4.91
N LEU A 130 1.28 -4.68 -4.91
CA LEU A 130 0.90 -3.32 -5.29
C LEU A 130 1.30 -2.28 -4.23
N GLY A 131 1.57 -2.69 -2.99
CA GLY A 131 2.06 -1.81 -1.92
C GLY A 131 3.36 -1.10 -2.25
N PHE A 132 4.19 -1.65 -3.15
CA PHE A 132 5.39 -0.97 -3.65
C PHE A 132 5.09 0.33 -4.42
N PHE A 133 3.88 0.49 -4.94
CA PHE A 133 3.45 1.62 -5.77
C PHE A 133 2.56 2.62 -5.03
N TRP A 134 2.49 2.54 -3.70
CA TRP A 134 1.62 3.38 -2.87
C TRP A 134 1.79 4.88 -3.13
N ASN A 135 3.03 5.35 -3.27
CA ASN A 135 3.33 6.77 -3.43
C ASN A 135 2.78 7.36 -4.74
N GLN A 136 2.60 6.53 -5.78
CA GLN A 136 2.05 6.97 -7.06
C GLN A 136 0.54 6.73 -7.13
N LEU A 137 0.11 5.56 -6.67
CA LEU A 137 -1.25 5.07 -6.88
C LEU A 137 -1.74 4.30 -5.63
N PRO A 138 -2.14 4.99 -4.55
CA PRO A 138 -2.52 4.36 -3.29
C PRO A 138 -3.73 3.42 -3.44
N ASN A 139 -4.65 3.78 -4.34
CA ASN A 139 -5.87 3.00 -4.65
C ASN A 139 -5.59 1.60 -5.26
N LEU A 140 -4.37 1.32 -5.73
CA LEU A 140 -4.03 0.00 -6.32
C LEU A 140 -3.80 -1.04 -5.23
N SER A 141 -3.07 -0.66 -4.18
CA SER A 141 -2.72 -1.52 -3.06
C SER A 141 -3.79 -1.55 -1.98
N GLY A 142 -4.39 -0.39 -1.73
CA GLY A 142 -5.14 -0.11 -0.51
C GLY A 142 -4.23 0.01 0.72
N ILE A 143 -4.75 0.62 1.78
CA ILE A 143 -4.00 0.86 3.02
C ILE A 143 -3.48 -0.45 3.61
N VAL A 144 -4.31 -1.50 3.66
CA VAL A 144 -3.88 -2.79 4.23
C VAL A 144 -2.71 -3.38 3.45
N GLY A 145 -2.74 -3.30 2.11
CA GLY A 145 -1.65 -3.79 1.27
C GLY A 145 -0.35 -3.04 1.50
N TYR A 146 -0.43 -1.71 1.60
CA TYR A 146 0.71 -0.85 1.85
C TYR A 146 1.30 -1.05 3.23
N GLU A 147 0.48 -1.09 4.28
CA GLU A 147 0.94 -1.23 5.66
C GLU A 147 1.60 -2.60 5.89
N ILE A 148 1.01 -3.68 5.38
CA ILE A 148 1.64 -5.01 5.48
C ILE A 148 2.93 -5.04 4.65
N ASN A 149 2.95 -4.38 3.49
CA ASN A 149 4.15 -4.31 2.65
C ASN A 149 5.27 -3.59 3.40
N LEU A 150 5.00 -2.39 3.93
CA LEU A 150 5.94 -1.60 4.73
C LEU A 150 6.43 -2.39 5.94
N PHE A 151 5.51 -2.98 6.71
CA PHE A 151 5.84 -3.82 7.85
C PHE A 151 6.81 -4.94 7.48
N VAL A 152 6.56 -5.71 6.41
CA VAL A 152 7.46 -6.80 6.01
C VAL A 152 8.80 -6.27 5.48
N GLN A 153 8.81 -5.11 4.81
CA GLN A 153 10.04 -4.46 4.38
C GLN A 153 10.93 -4.08 5.58
N ASP A 154 10.37 -3.71 6.72
CA ASP A 154 11.17 -3.36 7.90
C ASP A 154 11.97 -4.55 8.46
N TYR A 155 11.48 -5.80 8.27
CA TYR A 155 12.19 -7.00 8.75
C TYR A 155 13.17 -7.60 7.73
N ILE A 156 12.80 -7.65 6.44
CA ILE A 156 13.55 -8.41 5.41
C ILE A 156 14.04 -7.50 4.27
N GLY A 157 13.70 -6.22 4.30
CA GLY A 157 14.03 -5.25 3.27
C GLY A 157 13.19 -5.38 1.99
N LYS A 158 13.31 -4.37 1.11
CA LYS A 158 12.60 -4.31 -0.18
C LYS A 158 12.88 -5.52 -1.07
N ILE A 159 14.15 -5.88 -1.22
CA ILE A 159 14.57 -7.01 -2.06
C ILE A 159 14.12 -8.35 -1.48
N GLY A 160 14.14 -8.49 -0.15
CA GLY A 160 13.66 -9.68 0.55
C GLY A 160 12.16 -9.88 0.36
N LEU A 161 11.37 -8.81 0.48
CA LEU A 161 9.93 -8.86 0.21
C LEU A 161 9.64 -9.21 -1.25
N LEU A 162 10.39 -8.66 -2.21
CA LEU A 162 10.23 -9.02 -3.63
C LEU A 162 10.49 -10.52 -3.86
N LEU A 163 11.57 -11.06 -3.28
CA LEU A 163 11.91 -12.48 -3.38
C LEU A 163 10.84 -13.37 -2.73
N LEU A 164 10.33 -12.95 -1.56
CA LEU A 164 9.23 -13.62 -0.87
C LEU A 164 7.96 -13.64 -1.73
N LEU A 165 7.59 -12.52 -2.36
CA LEU A 165 6.44 -12.44 -3.26
C LEU A 165 6.59 -13.36 -4.47
N VAL A 166 7.78 -13.42 -5.08
CA VAL A 166 8.08 -14.35 -6.17
C VAL A 166 7.90 -15.80 -5.70
N LEU A 167 8.41 -16.15 -4.52
CA LEU A 167 8.25 -17.48 -3.94
C LEU A 167 6.78 -17.84 -3.71
N LEU A 168 5.99 -16.92 -3.13
CA LEU A 168 4.56 -17.09 -2.92
C LEU A 168 3.80 -17.23 -4.25
N PHE A 169 4.16 -16.43 -5.25
CA PHE A 169 3.56 -16.55 -6.57
C PHE A 169 3.86 -17.89 -7.24
N ILE A 170 5.11 -18.37 -7.18
CA ILE A 170 5.48 -19.70 -7.69
C ILE A 170 4.71 -20.80 -6.94
N SER A 171 4.58 -20.68 -5.63
CA SER A 171 3.77 -21.59 -4.80
C SER A 171 2.31 -21.65 -5.28
N PHE A 172 1.71 -20.50 -5.63
CA PHE A 172 0.37 -20.46 -6.24
C PHE A 172 0.29 -21.28 -7.54
N LEU A 173 1.25 -21.07 -8.46
CA LEU A 173 1.28 -21.76 -9.75
C LEU A 173 1.37 -23.28 -9.57
N ILE A 174 2.18 -23.75 -8.62
CA ILE A 174 2.38 -25.18 -8.36
C ILE A 174 1.16 -25.79 -7.67
N PHE A 175 0.66 -25.20 -6.58
CA PHE A 175 -0.38 -25.84 -5.77
C PHE A 175 -1.80 -25.61 -6.30
N LYS A 176 -2.09 -24.41 -6.84
CA LYS A 176 -3.43 -24.08 -7.35
C LYS A 176 -3.57 -24.42 -8.83
N ILE A 177 -2.66 -23.94 -9.67
CA ILE A 177 -2.72 -24.15 -11.13
C ILE A 177 -2.17 -25.54 -11.51
N LYS A 178 -1.45 -26.22 -10.61
CA LYS A 178 -0.84 -27.54 -10.85
C LYS A 178 0.09 -27.51 -12.06
N ILE A 179 0.80 -26.40 -12.24
CA ILE A 179 1.86 -26.33 -13.24
C ILE A 179 2.97 -27.30 -12.80
N SER A 180 3.24 -28.31 -13.63
CA SER A 180 4.34 -29.24 -13.37
C SER A 180 5.66 -28.45 -13.33
N PRO A 181 6.56 -28.70 -12.37
CA PRO A 181 7.89 -28.10 -12.34
C PRO A 181 8.63 -28.23 -13.68
N ASP A 182 8.40 -29.30 -14.43
CA ASP A 182 9.00 -29.54 -15.74
C ASP A 182 8.61 -28.48 -16.79
N LYS A 183 7.37 -27.97 -16.73
CA LYS A 183 6.93 -26.88 -17.62
C LYS A 183 7.62 -25.56 -17.28
N ILE A 184 7.95 -25.35 -16.00
CA ILE A 184 8.69 -24.17 -15.54
C ILE A 184 10.15 -24.29 -16.00
N LYS A 185 10.76 -25.47 -15.86
CA LYS A 185 12.12 -25.75 -16.36
C LYS A 185 12.23 -25.48 -17.86
N ASN A 186 11.28 -25.97 -18.66
CA ASN A 186 11.28 -25.75 -20.11
C ASN A 186 11.16 -24.26 -20.45
N LYS A 187 10.30 -23.50 -19.75
CA LYS A 187 10.20 -22.04 -19.93
C LYS A 187 11.47 -21.30 -19.49
N PHE A 188 12.14 -21.75 -18.43
CA PHE A 188 13.40 -21.17 -17.97
C PHE A 188 14.54 -21.44 -18.96
N GLU A 189 14.61 -22.66 -19.52
CA GLU A 189 15.55 -22.98 -20.59
C GLU A 189 15.27 -22.18 -21.86
N GLU A 190 14.00 -21.95 -22.21
CA GLU A 190 13.59 -21.06 -23.31
C GLU A 190 14.02 -19.61 -23.06
N ILE A 191 13.76 -19.05 -21.88
CA ILE A 191 14.20 -17.70 -21.51
C ILE A 191 15.73 -17.60 -21.53
N LYS A 192 16.45 -18.58 -20.97
CA LYS A 192 17.92 -18.59 -20.97
C LYS A 192 18.48 -18.65 -22.40
N ARG A 193 17.88 -19.47 -23.28
CA ARG A 193 18.25 -19.52 -24.70
C ARG A 193 17.98 -18.17 -25.37
N ASN A 194 16.81 -17.58 -25.16
CA ASN A 194 16.46 -16.30 -25.77
C ASN A 194 17.33 -15.14 -25.26
N THR A 195 17.72 -15.12 -23.99
CA THR A 195 18.66 -14.13 -23.45
C THR A 195 20.07 -14.35 -24.00
N GLN A 196 20.51 -15.59 -24.18
CA GLN A 196 21.81 -15.90 -24.80
C GLN A 196 21.83 -15.55 -26.30
N THR A 197 20.73 -15.76 -27.01
CA THR A 197 20.59 -15.36 -28.41
C THR A 197 20.55 -13.84 -28.54
N ALA A 198 19.77 -13.14 -27.72
CA ALA A 198 19.73 -11.68 -27.71
C ALA A 198 21.07 -11.03 -27.33
N SER A 199 21.84 -11.65 -26.41
CA SER A 199 23.20 -11.18 -26.11
C SER A 199 24.19 -11.45 -27.24
N LYS A 200 23.98 -12.51 -28.04
CA LYS A 200 24.83 -12.84 -29.19
C LYS A 200 24.54 -11.95 -30.40
N GLU A 201 23.26 -11.67 -30.67
CA GLU A 201 22.83 -10.74 -31.71
C GLU A 201 23.32 -9.31 -31.40
N LEU A 202 23.27 -8.88 -30.13
CA LEU A 202 23.81 -7.58 -29.73
C LEU A 202 25.33 -7.49 -29.84
N SER A 203 26.07 -8.59 -29.63
CA SER A 203 27.52 -8.62 -29.86
C SER A 203 27.89 -8.71 -31.35
N GLU A 204 27.10 -9.42 -32.17
CA GLU A 204 27.29 -9.44 -33.63
C GLU A 204 26.99 -8.08 -34.27
N ASP A 205 25.97 -7.36 -33.81
CA ASP A 205 25.69 -5.98 -34.28
C ASP A 205 26.82 -5.00 -33.90
N LEU A 206 27.42 -5.16 -32.71
CA LEU A 206 28.59 -4.38 -32.28
C LEU A 206 29.86 -4.71 -33.10
N GLU A 207 30.04 -5.95 -33.54
CA GLU A 207 31.16 -6.36 -34.41
C GLU A 207 30.97 -5.94 -35.89
N LEU A 208 29.72 -5.81 -36.34
CA LEU A 208 29.39 -5.33 -37.68
C LEU A 208 29.54 -3.80 -37.82
N GLU A 209 29.30 -3.01 -36.77
CA GLU A 209 29.57 -1.56 -36.77
C GLU A 209 31.07 -1.22 -36.75
N ILE A 210 31.91 -2.06 -36.16
CA ILE A 210 33.38 -1.85 -36.11
C ILE A 210 34.03 -2.09 -37.48
N ASN A 211 33.46 -2.97 -38.32
CA ASN A 211 34.04 -3.34 -39.62
C ASN A 211 33.70 -2.39 -40.78
N GLN A 212 32.78 -1.44 -40.62
CA GLN A 212 32.40 -0.51 -41.70
C GLN A 212 33.15 0.84 -41.68
N ASN A 213 33.96 1.13 -40.66
CA ASN A 213 34.61 2.43 -40.51
C ASN A 213 36.14 2.31 -40.40
N ASN A 214 36.83 2.22 -41.53
CA ASN A 214 38.28 2.43 -41.58
C ASN A 214 38.63 3.84 -42.09
N VAL A 215 38.86 4.78 -41.16
CA VAL A 215 39.86 5.86 -41.31
C VAL A 215 40.61 6.07 -39.97
N THR A 216 41.72 5.33 -39.84
CA THR A 216 43.09 5.75 -39.44
C THR A 216 43.32 6.67 -38.23
N SER A 217 43.83 6.02 -37.17
CA SER A 217 44.97 6.36 -36.30
C SER A 217 44.82 7.30 -35.10
N THR A 218 44.83 6.70 -33.90
CA THR A 218 45.96 6.85 -32.97
C THR A 218 46.08 5.66 -32.01
N ASN A 219 47.24 4.99 -32.09
CA ASN A 219 47.85 4.03 -31.15
C ASN A 219 47.00 3.48 -29.99
N PHE A 220 46.63 2.20 -30.06
CA PHE A 220 46.85 1.28 -28.93
C PHE A 220 47.32 -0.07 -29.48
N LYS A 221 48.44 -0.50 -28.93
CA LYS A 221 49.21 -1.69 -29.33
C LYS A 221 48.68 -2.88 -28.54
N GLU A 222 48.14 -3.84 -29.27
CA GLU A 222 47.85 -5.20 -28.83
C GLU A 222 49.14 -5.88 -28.31
N PHE A 223 49.04 -6.65 -27.23
CA PHE A 223 49.93 -7.77 -26.97
C PHE A 223 49.17 -8.87 -26.22
N GLU A 224 48.48 -9.68 -27.03
CA GLU A 224 48.33 -11.14 -27.00
C GLU A 224 49.03 -11.91 -25.86
N LEU A 225 48.29 -12.80 -25.18
CA LEU A 225 48.86 -13.99 -24.55
C LEU A 225 47.95 -15.21 -24.80
N GLU A 226 48.52 -16.15 -25.55
CA GLU A 226 48.00 -17.46 -25.93
C GLU A 226 47.69 -18.35 -24.71
N GLU A 227 46.59 -19.09 -24.80
CA GLU A 227 46.32 -20.28 -24.01
C GLU A 227 47.24 -21.42 -24.45
N ASP A 228 48.33 -21.69 -23.73
CA ASP A 228 48.95 -23.03 -23.69
C ASP A 228 49.98 -23.15 -22.56
N ALA A 229 49.50 -23.36 -21.33
CA ALA A 229 50.30 -23.97 -20.26
C ALA A 229 49.40 -24.55 -19.15
N ILE A 230 48.73 -25.66 -19.46
CA ILE A 230 48.35 -26.62 -18.43
C ILE A 230 49.60 -27.00 -17.63
N SER A 231 49.45 -27.13 -16.30
CA SER A 231 50.37 -27.80 -15.36
C SER A 231 51.51 -26.99 -14.71
N LYS A 232 51.18 -26.14 -13.73
CA LYS A 232 51.80 -26.27 -12.39
C LYS A 232 51.08 -25.48 -11.32
N ILE A 233 50.47 -26.23 -10.42
CA ILE A 233 50.03 -25.82 -9.09
C ILE A 233 51.28 -25.44 -8.28
N GLU A 234 51.31 -24.25 -7.68
CA GLU A 234 52.03 -24.01 -6.43
C GLU A 234 51.30 -22.97 -5.58
N ILE A 235 50.86 -23.41 -4.40
CA ILE A 235 50.12 -22.64 -3.39
C ILE A 235 51.15 -21.86 -2.56
N LYS A 236 51.00 -20.53 -2.41
CA LYS A 236 51.70 -19.75 -1.38
C LYS A 236 50.83 -18.62 -0.76
N PRO A 237 51.10 -18.24 0.50
CA PRO A 237 50.08 -17.98 1.51
C PRO A 237 49.73 -16.50 1.71
N VAL A 238 48.65 -16.29 2.48
CA VAL A 238 48.13 -15.04 3.05
C VAL A 238 49.26 -14.09 3.50
N SER A 239 49.36 -12.92 2.88
CA SER A 239 50.31 -11.87 3.26
C SER A 239 49.60 -10.81 4.10
N SER A 240 50.04 -10.71 5.36
CA SER A 240 49.76 -9.64 6.31
C SER A 240 50.44 -8.35 5.86
N PHE A 241 49.65 -7.32 5.56
CA PHE A 241 50.18 -5.96 5.38
C PHE A 241 50.62 -5.39 6.74
N GLU A 242 51.93 -5.22 6.92
CA GLU A 242 52.51 -4.36 7.96
C GLU A 242 52.23 -2.89 7.61
N ILE A 243 51.66 -2.18 8.58
CA ILE A 243 51.40 -0.74 8.49
C ILE A 243 52.69 -0.02 8.91
N ASP A 244 53.31 0.68 7.98
CA ASP A 244 54.48 1.52 8.21
C ASP A 244 54.09 2.78 9.02
N LYS A 245 54.58 2.89 10.26
CA LYS A 245 54.10 3.87 11.27
C LYS A 245 54.77 5.25 11.21
N GLU A 246 55.72 5.49 10.31
CA GLU A 246 56.51 6.74 10.30
C GLU A 246 56.02 7.82 9.32
N SER A 247 54.96 7.60 8.54
CA SER A 247 54.48 8.57 7.53
C SER A 247 53.13 9.25 7.84
N LEU A 248 52.59 9.10 9.04
CA LEU A 248 51.34 9.74 9.43
C LEU A 248 51.54 11.22 9.75
N LYS A 249 51.24 12.10 8.77
CA LYS A 249 50.98 13.52 9.05
C LYS A 249 49.54 13.69 9.56
N PRO A 250 49.29 14.50 10.59
CA PRO A 250 47.93 14.76 11.06
C PRO A 250 47.15 15.62 10.03
N THR A 251 46.12 15.03 9.41
CA THR A 251 45.15 15.73 8.57
C THR A 251 44.03 16.31 9.43
N ILE A 252 44.32 17.35 10.21
CA ILE A 252 43.30 18.26 10.74
C ILE A 252 43.78 19.67 10.44
N GLY A 253 43.39 20.18 9.27
CA GLY A 253 43.70 21.53 8.82
C GLY A 253 42.66 22.58 9.20
N ASN A 254 41.48 22.18 9.70
CA ASN A 254 40.41 23.10 10.12
C ASN A 254 39.65 22.52 11.32
N PRO A 255 39.98 22.89 12.57
CA PRO A 255 39.07 22.69 13.68
C PRO A 255 37.88 23.65 13.50
N SER A 256 36.69 23.11 13.23
CA SER A 256 35.45 23.89 13.38
C SER A 256 35.16 24.02 14.87
N GLU A 257 35.55 25.14 15.46
CA GLU A 257 35.02 25.58 16.76
C GLU A 257 33.52 25.83 16.61
N LEU A 258 32.71 24.97 17.23
CA LEU A 258 31.28 25.19 17.38
C LEU A 258 31.07 26.20 18.51
N SER A 259 31.10 27.50 18.20
CA SER A 259 30.69 28.55 19.14
C SER A 259 29.17 28.58 19.25
N LEU A 260 28.63 28.16 20.40
CA LEU A 260 27.21 28.24 20.72
C LEU A 260 26.91 29.62 21.34
N GLU A 261 26.73 30.63 20.50
CA GLU A 261 26.09 31.88 20.89
C GLU A 261 24.65 31.90 20.35
N PRO A 262 23.62 32.11 21.20
CA PRO A 262 22.24 32.12 20.76
C PRO A 262 21.91 33.46 20.07
N LYS A 263 21.95 33.49 18.74
CA LYS A 263 21.36 34.60 17.98
C LYS A 263 19.86 34.38 17.82
N ILE A 264 19.09 35.09 18.65
CA ILE A 264 17.64 35.26 18.51
C ILE A 264 17.36 35.89 17.14
N LYS A 265 16.83 35.11 16.19
CA LYS A 265 16.23 35.65 14.96
C LYS A 265 14.86 36.22 15.33
N LYS A 266 14.75 37.54 15.44
CA LYS A 266 13.45 38.23 15.39
C LYS A 266 12.89 38.07 13.98
N HIS A 267 11.79 37.33 13.86
CA HIS A 267 11.00 37.23 12.63
C HIS A 267 10.26 38.57 12.46
N GLN A 268 10.62 39.34 11.44
CA GLN A 268 9.86 40.52 11.03
C GLN A 268 8.87 40.06 9.96
N ILE A 269 7.58 40.27 10.24
CA ILE A 269 6.48 40.08 9.30
C ILE A 269 6.55 41.24 8.28
N PRO A 270 6.66 41.00 6.97
CA PRO A 270 6.56 42.05 5.97
C PRO A 270 5.13 42.58 5.90
N VAL A 271 4.95 43.87 6.18
CA VAL A 271 3.72 44.61 5.88
C VAL A 271 3.77 44.97 4.40
N GLU A 272 3.01 44.25 3.57
CA GLU A 272 2.74 44.68 2.20
C GLU A 272 1.68 45.79 2.22
N ASN A 273 2.14 47.01 1.94
CA ASN A 273 1.26 48.13 1.59
C ASN A 273 0.68 47.89 0.19
N PHE A 274 -0.56 47.41 0.11
CA PHE A 274 -1.34 47.46 -1.13
C PHE A 274 -1.86 48.89 -1.34
N SER A 275 -1.20 49.61 -2.24
CA SER A 275 -1.72 50.83 -2.85
C SER A 275 -2.58 50.42 -4.04
N ILE A 276 -3.89 50.64 -3.98
CA ILE A 276 -4.78 50.45 -5.14
C ILE A 276 -4.93 51.81 -5.81
N GLU A 277 -4.40 51.89 -7.03
CA GLU A 277 -4.56 53.01 -7.95
C GLU A 277 -5.98 52.99 -8.53
N ASP A 278 -6.74 54.04 -8.23
CA ASP A 278 -8.10 54.27 -8.69
C ASP A 278 -8.10 54.91 -10.08
N LYS A 279 -8.55 54.14 -11.09
CA LYS A 279 -9.22 54.64 -12.30
C LYS A 279 -10.19 53.55 -12.77
N THR A 280 -11.50 53.79 -12.72
CA THR A 280 -12.36 53.95 -13.91
C THR A 280 -13.80 54.21 -13.43
N ALA A 281 -14.37 55.35 -13.85
CA ALA A 281 -15.78 55.67 -13.72
C ALA A 281 -16.64 54.84 -14.69
N VAL A 282 -17.86 54.46 -14.29
CA VAL A 282 -19.13 54.48 -15.06
C VAL A 282 -20.29 54.18 -14.07
N GLN A 283 -21.44 54.81 -14.35
CA GLN A 283 -22.62 55.14 -13.53
C GLN A 283 -23.71 54.05 -13.39
N GLU A 284 -24.56 54.21 -12.35
CA GLU A 284 -26.02 53.93 -12.22
C GLU A 284 -26.49 52.44 -12.20
N GLU A 285 -27.38 51.90 -11.33
CA GLU A 285 -28.54 52.36 -10.53
C GLU A 285 -28.79 51.44 -9.28
N PRO A 286 -29.71 51.77 -8.34
CA PRO A 286 -29.79 51.15 -7.00
C PRO A 286 -30.80 49.99 -6.92
N ILE A 287 -30.52 49.00 -6.06
CA ILE A 287 -31.54 48.08 -5.54
C ILE A 287 -31.34 47.93 -4.04
N GLU A 288 -32.32 48.43 -3.29
CA GLU A 288 -32.51 48.21 -1.86
C GLU A 288 -32.94 46.76 -1.62
N GLU A 289 -32.13 45.94 -0.95
CA GLU A 289 -32.66 44.81 -0.18
C GLU A 289 -31.85 44.63 1.11
N SER A 290 -32.60 44.50 2.19
CA SER A 290 -32.20 44.36 3.59
C SER A 290 -31.22 43.21 3.84
N PHE A 291 -30.04 43.53 4.41
CA PHE A 291 -29.20 42.54 5.08
C PHE A 291 -29.09 42.89 6.56
N VAL A 292 -29.83 42.14 7.38
CA VAL A 292 -29.67 42.11 8.84
C VAL A 292 -28.41 41.32 9.13
N ILE A 293 -27.39 41.98 9.69
CA ILE A 293 -26.18 41.34 10.18
C ILE A 293 -26.49 40.85 11.59
N GLU A 294 -26.60 39.54 11.74
CA GLU A 294 -26.58 38.86 13.03
C GLU A 294 -25.15 38.95 13.59
N THR A 295 -25.00 39.64 14.72
CA THR A 295 -23.73 39.80 15.43
C THR A 295 -23.24 38.43 15.91
N VAL A 296 -22.15 37.95 15.33
CA VAL A 296 -21.42 36.78 15.83
C VAL A 296 -20.72 37.17 17.13
N GLU A 297 -20.99 36.41 18.19
CA GLU A 297 -20.31 36.46 19.48
C GLU A 297 -18.83 36.09 19.25
N GLU A 298 -17.90 36.99 19.62
CA GLU A 298 -16.47 36.69 19.63
C GLU A 298 -16.20 35.56 20.64
N GLU A 299 -15.70 34.41 20.17
CA GLU A 299 -15.16 33.38 21.05
C GLU A 299 -13.87 33.90 21.70
N GLU A 300 -13.87 34.04 23.03
CA GLU A 300 -12.69 34.33 23.82
C GLU A 300 -11.64 33.21 23.66
N THR A 301 -10.41 33.62 23.34
CA THR A 301 -9.23 32.76 23.25
C THR A 301 -8.97 31.99 24.54
N ILE A 302 -8.94 30.66 24.46
CA ILE A 302 -8.94 29.70 25.59
C ILE A 302 -7.56 29.61 26.29
N GLU A 303 -6.54 30.35 25.88
CA GLU A 303 -5.18 30.21 26.44
C GLU A 303 -4.98 30.90 27.80
N GLU A 304 -5.73 31.95 28.14
CA GLU A 304 -5.52 32.71 29.39
C GLU A 304 -6.08 32.04 30.65
N ASN A 305 -6.98 31.04 30.53
CA ASN A 305 -7.67 30.46 31.70
C ASN A 305 -7.03 29.16 32.23
N LEU A 306 -6.00 28.64 31.56
CA LEU A 306 -5.40 27.35 31.97
C LEU A 306 -4.53 27.50 33.22
N ALA A 307 -3.81 28.61 33.35
CA ALA A 307 -3.00 28.93 34.53
C ALA A 307 -3.85 29.17 35.78
N ALA A 308 -4.95 29.93 35.65
CA ALA A 308 -5.89 30.17 36.74
C ALA A 308 -6.52 28.87 37.24
N ARG A 309 -6.92 27.98 36.32
CA ARG A 309 -7.51 26.69 36.66
C ARG A 309 -6.53 25.73 37.36
N ILE A 310 -5.24 25.83 37.08
CA ILE A 310 -4.22 25.02 37.77
C ILE A 310 -4.03 25.51 39.21
N VAL A 311 -3.99 26.83 39.42
CA VAL A 311 -3.89 27.42 40.77
C VAL A 311 -5.13 27.09 41.61
N ASP A 312 -6.34 27.14 41.03
CA ASP A 312 -7.57 26.74 41.72
C ASP A 312 -7.59 25.26 42.14
N ASN A 313 -7.04 24.36 41.30
CA ASN A 313 -7.06 22.92 41.57
C ASN A 313 -5.94 22.46 42.52
N PHE A 314 -4.77 23.09 42.47
CA PHE A 314 -3.57 22.61 43.16
C PHE A 314 -3.05 23.57 44.24
N GLY A 315 -3.63 24.78 44.35
CA GLY A 315 -3.16 25.82 45.26
C GLY A 315 -1.85 26.47 44.81
N GLU A 316 -1.45 27.55 45.48
CA GLU A 316 -0.12 28.12 45.30
C GLU A 316 0.95 27.18 45.89
N PHE A 317 2.04 27.00 45.16
CA PHE A 317 3.16 26.16 45.58
C PHE A 317 3.82 26.73 46.85
N ASP A 318 3.76 25.98 47.96
CA ASP A 318 4.45 26.32 49.22
C ASP A 318 5.76 25.51 49.35
N PRO A 319 6.93 26.15 49.16
CA PRO A 319 8.23 25.48 49.21
C PRO A 319 8.66 25.05 50.63
N THR A 320 7.96 25.46 51.70
CA THR A 320 8.36 25.11 53.07
C THR A 320 7.96 23.69 53.48
N LEU A 321 6.97 23.10 52.79
CA LEU A 321 6.50 21.72 53.02
C LEU A 321 7.47 20.65 52.51
N GLU A 322 8.25 20.93 51.45
CA GLU A 322 9.17 19.95 50.85
C GLU A 322 10.55 19.88 51.51
N LEU A 323 10.88 20.79 52.41
CA LEU A 323 12.17 20.84 53.13
C LEU A 323 12.16 20.08 54.47
N SER A 324 11.04 19.46 54.85
CA SER A 324 10.86 18.77 56.14
C SER A 324 11.02 17.25 56.07
N ASN A 325 11.97 16.74 55.27
CA ASN A 325 12.31 15.32 55.20
C ASN A 325 13.81 15.06 55.37
#